data_AF-A0AA38XQ28-F1
#
_entry.id   AF-A0AA38XQ28-F1
#
_cell.length_a   1.000
_cell.length_b   1.000
_cell.length_c   1.000
_cell.angle_alpha   90.00
_cell.angle_beta   90.00
_cell.angle_gamma   90.00
#
_symmetry.space_group_name_H-M   'P 1'
#
loop_
_entity.id
_entity.type
_entity.pdbx_description
1 polymer ?
#
loop_
_entity_poly.entity_id
_entity_poly.type
_entity_poly.pdbx_seq_one_letter_code
_entity_poly.pdbx_strand_id
1 'polypeptide(L)'
;IDYIAEPDLFHDLFGHVPLLMNPVFANYMEAYGRGGVKAHAIGPEALQNLTRLYWYTVEFGLIDTPEGMRIYGAGIVSSKGESLYSLESAAPNRIGFDLQRIMRTRYRIDTFQKTYFVIDSFEQLMQATSPDFTPIYAALADQAHLPAGDVQAEDRVFQAGTGEGWADGGDVGLVQAFGILQAMTDVFTDLRVTDVAFNDDFVLLALADGRHTRQPLRWAPALHEADATQRAQWVHTADGLGVNWPALLPAQERGVVVVPNQVWDDRYEAALARLQSRAWKLDALSDEDQQLVALWRMEADINNGGFMQFLCNWGDPTCQLALRALQAMGATQTHTILAGMRGLLDRLEDDPAIEELTDLYGAMSEDEQQALEAFEDDYYVRPEDLARLGLLHFGAEPLQI
;
A
#
# COMPACT_ATOMS: atom_id res chain seq x y z
N ILE A 1 9.02 10.03 18.06
CA ILE A 1 9.14 9.45 16.71
C ILE A 1 9.21 10.62 15.75
N ASP A 2 10.23 10.67 14.89
CA ASP A 2 10.56 11.87 14.11
C ASP A 2 10.03 11.82 12.65
N TYR A 3 9.69 10.64 12.08
CA TYR A 3 9.07 10.47 10.75
C TYR A 3 8.62 9.00 10.51
N ILE A 4 7.57 8.76 9.70
CA ILE A 4 7.12 7.44 9.19
C ILE A 4 6.80 7.62 7.69
N ALA A 5 7.13 6.63 6.85
CA ALA A 5 6.98 6.72 5.39
C ALA A 5 5.54 6.54 4.91
N GLU A 6 4.76 5.64 5.55
CA GLU A 6 3.32 5.53 5.30
C GLU A 6 2.52 6.57 6.11
N PRO A 7 1.42 7.11 5.55
CA PRO A 7 0.51 7.96 6.32
C PRO A 7 -0.10 7.16 7.47
N ASP A 8 0.14 7.63 8.70
CA ASP A 8 -0.48 7.09 9.90
C ASP A 8 -1.70 7.93 10.30
N LEU A 9 -2.41 7.49 11.35
CA LEU A 9 -3.57 8.22 11.87
C LEU A 9 -3.22 9.67 12.27
N PHE A 10 -1.99 9.91 12.73
CA PHE A 10 -1.56 11.25 13.10
C PHE A 10 -1.46 12.15 11.86
N HIS A 11 -0.78 11.71 10.80
CA HIS A 11 -0.71 12.45 9.54
C HIS A 11 -2.11 12.78 8.99
N ASP A 12 -2.98 11.77 8.87
CA ASP A 12 -4.31 11.93 8.28
C ASP A 12 -5.21 12.82 9.14
N LEU A 13 -5.30 12.55 10.45
CA LEU A 13 -6.22 13.27 11.32
C LEU A 13 -5.67 14.64 11.72
N PHE A 14 -4.40 14.73 12.14
CA PHE A 14 -3.81 15.98 12.63
C PHE A 14 -3.40 16.90 11.48
N GLY A 15 -2.87 16.34 10.39
CA GLY A 15 -2.39 17.11 9.24
C GLY A 15 -3.54 17.63 8.37
N HIS A 16 -4.46 16.77 7.95
CA HIS A 16 -5.47 17.12 6.93
C HIS A 16 -6.77 17.69 7.51
N VAL A 17 -7.32 17.08 8.56
CA VAL A 17 -8.68 17.39 9.03
C VAL A 17 -8.89 18.83 9.53
N PRO A 18 -7.96 19.47 10.27
CA PRO A 18 -8.20 20.80 10.81
C PRO A 18 -8.52 21.84 9.74
N LEU A 19 -7.86 21.76 8.58
CA LEU A 19 -8.02 22.74 7.52
C LEU A 19 -9.37 22.62 6.79
N LEU A 20 -10.06 21.47 6.91
CA LEU A 20 -11.43 21.28 6.42
C LEU A 20 -12.45 22.13 7.17
N MET A 21 -12.09 22.73 8.32
CA MET A 21 -12.93 23.73 8.98
C MET A 21 -12.95 25.07 8.24
N ASN A 22 -12.02 25.30 7.30
CA ASN A 22 -12.07 26.45 6.39
C ASN A 22 -12.97 26.10 5.18
N PRO A 23 -14.09 26.81 4.97
CA PRO A 23 -15.04 26.46 3.92
C PRO A 23 -14.48 26.60 2.50
N VAL A 24 -13.55 27.54 2.27
CA VAL A 24 -12.92 27.72 0.94
C VAL A 24 -12.01 26.54 0.64
N PHE A 25 -11.22 26.09 1.62
CA PHE A 25 -10.36 24.92 1.46
C PHE A 25 -11.17 23.62 1.33
N ALA A 26 -12.24 23.45 2.12
CA ALA A 26 -13.14 22.31 1.99
C ALA A 26 -13.80 22.23 0.61
N ASN A 27 -14.25 23.37 0.06
CA ASN A 27 -14.80 23.44 -1.29
C ASN A 27 -13.75 23.12 -2.37
N TYR A 28 -12.51 23.56 -2.18
CA TYR A 28 -11.39 23.18 -3.04
C TYR A 28 -11.15 21.66 -3.02
N MET A 29 -11.13 21.04 -1.84
CA MET A 29 -10.98 19.58 -1.70
C MET A 29 -12.11 18.81 -2.38
N GLU A 30 -13.35 19.28 -2.24
CA GLU A 30 -14.51 18.70 -2.94
C GLU A 30 -14.39 18.86 -4.47
N ALA A 31 -13.99 20.04 -4.95
CA ALA A 31 -13.77 20.30 -6.37
C ALA A 31 -12.63 19.43 -6.94
N TYR A 32 -11.53 19.30 -6.21
CA TYR A 32 -10.42 18.41 -6.53
C TYR A 32 -10.89 16.96 -6.65
N GLY A 33 -11.66 16.46 -5.67
CA GLY A 33 -12.20 15.09 -5.69
C GLY A 33 -13.11 14.82 -6.90
N ARG A 34 -14.00 15.76 -7.24
CA ARG A 34 -14.81 15.68 -8.48
C ARG A 34 -13.94 15.69 -9.74
N GLY A 35 -12.88 16.51 -9.75
CA GLY A 35 -11.89 16.57 -10.82
C GLY A 35 -11.14 15.25 -11.00
N GLY A 36 -10.90 14.50 -9.92
CA GLY A 36 -10.28 13.17 -9.92
C GLY A 36 -11.03 12.16 -10.77
N VAL A 37 -12.36 12.10 -10.65
CA VAL A 37 -13.21 11.20 -11.47
C VAL A 37 -13.03 11.49 -12.97
N LYS A 38 -12.95 12.78 -13.32
CA LYS A 38 -12.77 13.20 -14.72
C LYS A 38 -11.35 12.92 -15.22
N ALA A 39 -10.33 13.20 -14.42
CA ALA A 39 -8.94 12.93 -14.77
C ALA A 39 -8.71 11.43 -14.99
N HIS A 40 -9.27 10.59 -14.12
CA HIS A 40 -9.27 9.14 -14.25
C HIS A 40 -9.90 8.68 -15.58
N ALA A 41 -11.04 9.25 -15.97
CA ALA A 41 -11.68 8.93 -17.26
C ALA A 41 -10.89 9.38 -18.50
N ILE A 42 -9.99 10.37 -18.36
CA ILE A 42 -9.12 10.84 -19.45
C ILE A 42 -7.90 9.92 -19.61
N GLY A 43 -7.29 9.50 -18.49
CA GLY A 43 -6.20 8.52 -18.50
C GLY A 43 -5.12 8.77 -17.43
N PRO A 44 -4.11 7.89 -17.35
CA PRO A 44 -3.12 7.87 -16.27
C PRO A 44 -2.27 9.15 -16.18
N GLU A 45 -1.91 9.76 -17.32
CA GLU A 45 -1.14 11.01 -17.33
C GLU A 45 -1.91 12.19 -16.74
N ALA A 46 -3.21 12.30 -17.06
CA ALA A 46 -4.06 13.34 -16.48
C ALA A 46 -4.21 13.17 -14.97
N LEU A 47 -4.33 11.92 -14.50
CA LEU A 47 -4.34 11.61 -13.08
C LEU A 47 -3.01 11.99 -12.42
N GLN A 48 -1.86 11.71 -13.08
CA GLN A 48 -0.53 12.09 -12.60
C GLN A 48 -0.37 13.61 -12.47
N ASN A 49 -0.85 14.39 -13.44
CA ASN A 49 -0.87 15.85 -13.36
C ASN A 49 -1.66 16.32 -12.14
N LEU A 50 -2.84 15.73 -11.92
CA LEU A 50 -3.70 16.08 -10.79
C LEU A 50 -3.05 15.70 -9.44
N THR A 51 -2.34 14.57 -9.36
CA THR A 51 -1.67 14.19 -8.11
C THR A 51 -0.50 15.09 -7.76
N ARG A 52 0.22 15.63 -8.76
CA ARG A 52 1.24 16.66 -8.50
C ARG A 52 0.62 17.93 -7.94
N LEU A 53 -0.58 18.31 -8.42
CA LEU A 53 -1.33 19.42 -7.83
C LEU A 53 -1.64 19.16 -6.36
N TYR A 54 -2.13 17.96 -6.01
CA TYR A 54 -2.40 17.59 -4.63
C TYR A 54 -1.15 17.65 -3.75
N TRP A 55 -0.05 17.04 -4.21
CA TRP A 55 1.21 17.01 -3.48
C TRP A 55 1.73 18.42 -3.16
N TYR A 56 1.80 19.28 -4.17
CA TYR A 56 2.35 20.62 -4.02
C TYR A 56 1.38 21.63 -3.41
N THR A 57 0.15 21.21 -3.07
CA THR A 57 -0.82 22.03 -2.36
C THR A 57 -1.19 21.42 -1.02
N VAL A 58 -2.02 20.38 -1.03
CA VAL A 58 -2.59 19.76 0.17
C VAL A 58 -1.52 19.14 1.06
N GLU A 59 -0.46 18.57 0.50
CA GLU A 59 0.59 17.91 1.30
C GLU A 59 1.73 18.86 1.68
N PHE A 60 2.25 19.63 0.73
CA PHE A 60 3.46 20.44 0.88
C PHE A 60 3.29 21.91 0.48
N GLY A 61 2.07 22.44 0.61
CA GLY A 61 1.78 23.83 0.29
C GLY A 61 2.21 24.82 1.38
N LEU A 62 2.73 25.96 0.93
CA LEU A 62 2.97 27.16 1.74
C LEU A 62 2.01 28.28 1.33
N ILE A 63 1.74 29.21 2.25
CA ILE A 63 0.90 30.39 2.00
C ILE A 63 1.64 31.66 2.44
N ASP A 64 1.68 32.67 1.58
CA ASP A 64 2.23 33.98 1.89
C ASP A 64 1.18 34.83 2.60
N THR A 65 1.51 35.38 3.77
CA THR A 65 0.60 36.23 4.55
C THR A 65 1.27 37.56 4.89
N PRO A 66 0.51 38.60 5.29
CA PRO A 66 1.09 39.87 5.74
C PRO A 66 2.08 39.74 6.91
N GLU A 67 1.97 38.68 7.71
CA GLU A 67 2.85 38.33 8.83
C GLU A 67 4.00 37.38 8.42
N GLY A 68 4.21 37.20 7.12
CA GLY A 68 5.21 36.32 6.52
C GLY A 68 4.67 34.94 6.17
N MET A 69 5.53 34.13 5.54
CA MET A 69 5.15 32.81 5.03
C MET A 69 4.70 31.84 6.13
N ARG A 70 3.68 31.04 5.83
CA ARG A 70 3.11 30.02 6.73
C ARG A 70 2.91 28.70 5.98
N ILE A 71 2.69 27.65 6.76
CA ILE A 71 2.46 26.29 6.28
C ILE A 71 0.96 26.02 6.27
N TYR A 72 0.47 25.35 5.22
CA TYR A 72 -0.85 24.72 5.25
C TYR A 72 -0.83 23.26 4.80
N GLY A 73 0.24 22.80 4.15
CA GLY A 73 0.38 21.42 3.71
C GLY A 73 0.45 20.41 4.86
N ALA A 74 -0.38 19.37 4.82
CA ALA A 74 -0.55 18.37 5.87
C ALA A 74 0.73 17.56 6.15
N GLY A 75 1.47 17.16 5.12
CA GLY A 75 2.78 16.52 5.23
C GLY A 75 3.81 17.38 5.98
N ILE A 76 3.72 18.71 5.85
CA ILE A 76 4.58 19.62 6.61
C ILE A 76 4.07 19.75 8.06
N VAL A 77 2.77 19.99 8.26
CA VAL A 77 2.16 20.19 9.60
C VAL A 77 2.36 18.99 10.52
N SER A 78 2.34 17.78 9.96
CA SER A 78 2.55 16.52 10.69
C SER A 78 4.04 16.14 10.85
N SER A 79 4.96 16.86 10.20
CA SER A 79 6.40 16.59 10.23
C SER A 79 7.16 17.67 11.00
N LYS A 80 7.76 17.27 12.12
CA LYS A 80 8.60 18.16 12.94
C LYS A 80 9.79 18.73 12.15
N GLY A 81 10.49 17.89 11.39
CA GLY A 81 11.67 18.29 10.64
C GLY A 81 11.33 19.18 9.45
N GLU A 82 10.30 18.81 8.70
CA GLU A 82 9.92 19.52 7.49
C GLU A 82 9.27 20.88 7.78
N SER A 83 8.58 21.01 8.91
CA SER A 83 8.07 22.30 9.41
C SER A 83 9.17 23.36 9.55
N LEU A 84 10.33 22.99 10.11
CA LEU A 84 11.46 23.91 10.23
C LEU A 84 12.17 24.12 8.88
N TYR A 85 12.46 23.02 8.18
CA TYR A 85 13.18 23.07 6.90
C TYR A 85 12.44 23.92 5.86
N SER A 86 11.11 23.75 5.73
CA SER A 86 10.30 24.44 4.72
C SER A 86 10.27 25.96 4.89
N LEU A 87 10.47 26.51 6.10
CA LEU A 87 10.43 27.96 6.37
C LEU A 87 11.81 28.58 6.62
N GLU A 88 12.72 27.86 7.28
CA GLU A 88 13.97 28.44 7.80
C GLU A 88 15.19 28.09 6.94
N SER A 89 15.16 26.97 6.21
CA SER A 89 16.30 26.54 5.39
C SER A 89 16.50 27.42 4.16
N ALA A 90 17.77 27.64 3.81
CA ALA A 90 18.18 28.22 2.54
C ALA A 90 18.20 27.20 1.39
N ALA A 91 18.11 25.90 1.69
CA ALA A 91 18.22 24.82 0.71
C ALA A 91 17.04 24.72 -0.29
N PRO A 92 15.75 24.80 0.12
CA PRO A 92 14.65 24.59 -0.81
C PRO A 92 14.34 25.83 -1.65
N ASN A 93 13.76 25.61 -2.82
CA ASN A 93 13.09 26.67 -3.57
C ASN A 93 11.74 26.99 -2.94
N ARG A 94 11.36 28.28 -2.96
CA ARG A 94 10.00 28.73 -2.66
C ARG A 94 9.49 29.52 -3.86
N ILE A 95 8.50 28.96 -4.55
CA ILE A 95 8.04 29.43 -5.86
C ILE A 95 6.55 29.73 -5.77
N GLY A 96 6.09 30.83 -6.38
CA GLY A 96 4.68 31.17 -6.43
C GLY A 96 3.86 30.09 -7.15
N PHE A 97 2.64 29.88 -6.67
CA PHE A 97 1.71 28.92 -7.26
C PHE A 97 1.43 29.24 -8.74
N ASP A 98 1.66 28.25 -9.59
CA ASP A 98 1.19 28.21 -10.97
C ASP A 98 0.69 26.79 -11.29
N LEU A 99 -0.54 26.71 -11.80
CA LEU A 99 -1.25 25.43 -11.97
C LEU A 99 -0.53 24.49 -12.95
N GLN A 100 -0.14 24.99 -14.12
CA GLN A 100 0.45 24.17 -15.18
C GLN A 100 1.89 23.78 -14.84
N ARG A 101 2.64 24.71 -14.24
CA ARG A 101 3.95 24.48 -13.66
C ARG A 101 3.91 23.34 -12.65
N ILE A 102 3.01 23.41 -11.67
CA ILE A 102 2.85 22.37 -10.63
C ILE A 102 2.51 21.03 -11.27
N MET A 103 1.53 20.98 -12.17
CA MET A 103 1.11 19.75 -12.84
C MET A 103 2.22 19.09 -13.67
N ARG A 104 3.28 19.82 -14.05
CA ARG A 104 4.46 19.29 -14.74
C ARG A 104 5.62 18.94 -13.83
N THR A 105 5.58 19.32 -12.56
CA THR A 105 6.71 19.20 -11.63
C THR A 105 6.71 17.83 -10.97
N ARG A 106 7.79 17.06 -11.13
CA ARG A 106 8.05 15.82 -10.39
C ARG A 106 8.41 16.16 -8.95
N TYR A 107 8.30 15.20 -8.04
CA TYR A 107 8.64 15.42 -6.64
C TYR A 107 9.29 14.14 -6.06
N ARG A 108 9.57 14.07 -4.75
CA ARG A 108 10.00 12.83 -4.07
C ARG A 108 9.25 12.63 -2.76
N ILE A 109 8.96 11.37 -2.41
CA ILE A 109 8.22 11.00 -1.20
C ILE A 109 9.12 10.73 0.01
N ASP A 110 10.38 10.39 -0.21
CA ASP A 110 11.32 9.84 0.79
C ASP A 110 12.37 10.86 1.28
N THR A 111 12.26 12.12 0.85
CA THR A 111 13.17 13.21 1.22
C THR A 111 12.38 14.50 1.42
N PHE A 112 12.93 15.45 2.19
CA PHE A 112 12.38 16.81 2.25
C PHE A 112 12.25 17.42 0.86
N GLN A 113 11.21 18.23 0.66
CA GLN A 113 10.93 18.76 -0.66
C GLN A 113 12.03 19.72 -1.14
N LYS A 114 12.45 19.54 -2.40
CA LYS A 114 13.38 20.46 -3.07
C LYS A 114 12.71 21.81 -3.39
N THR A 115 11.40 21.80 -3.62
CA THR A 115 10.61 22.97 -3.98
C THR A 115 9.28 22.97 -3.23
N TYR A 116 8.91 24.11 -2.66
CA TYR A 116 7.58 24.38 -2.12
C TYR A 116 6.87 25.42 -2.99
N PHE A 117 5.57 25.19 -3.26
CA PHE A 117 4.74 26.17 -3.95
C PHE A 117 3.96 27.02 -2.95
N VAL A 118 3.97 28.33 -3.20
CA VAL A 118 3.44 29.37 -2.30
C VAL A 118 2.19 29.97 -2.91
N ILE A 119 1.06 29.81 -2.25
CA ILE A 119 -0.20 30.48 -2.61
C ILE A 119 -0.30 31.84 -1.91
N ASP A 120 -1.03 32.78 -2.51
CA ASP A 120 -1.35 34.06 -1.87
C ASP A 120 -2.63 33.95 -1.02
N SER A 121 -3.55 33.01 -1.34
CA SER A 121 -4.76 32.73 -0.55
C SER A 121 -5.42 31.39 -0.92
N PHE A 122 -6.32 30.86 -0.09
CA PHE A 122 -7.09 29.66 -0.45
C PHE A 122 -8.08 29.90 -1.61
N GLU A 123 -8.55 31.13 -1.79
CA GLU A 123 -9.35 31.51 -2.95
C GLU A 123 -8.57 31.33 -4.26
N GLN A 124 -7.24 31.50 -4.24
CA GLN A 124 -6.39 31.22 -5.41
C GLN A 124 -6.49 29.75 -5.83
N LEU A 125 -6.43 28.81 -4.87
CA LEU A 125 -6.60 27.38 -5.14
C LEU A 125 -7.98 27.09 -5.72
N MET A 126 -9.03 27.64 -5.10
CA MET A 126 -10.41 27.46 -5.56
C MET A 126 -10.58 28.00 -7.00
N GLN A 127 -10.08 29.21 -7.27
CA GLN A 127 -10.12 29.81 -8.61
C GLN A 127 -9.33 29.00 -9.64
N ALA A 128 -8.16 28.47 -9.26
CA ALA A 128 -7.36 27.62 -10.13
C ALA A 128 -8.09 26.31 -10.48
N THR A 129 -8.91 25.76 -9.60
CA THR A 129 -9.72 24.55 -9.84
C THR A 129 -11.09 24.79 -10.45
N SER A 130 -11.51 26.05 -10.63
CA SER A 130 -12.83 26.36 -11.21
C SER A 130 -12.96 26.03 -12.71
N PRO A 131 -11.93 26.22 -13.57
CA PRO A 131 -12.00 25.87 -14.98
C PRO A 131 -12.02 24.35 -15.22
N ASP A 132 -12.47 23.95 -16.41
CA ASP A 132 -12.31 22.56 -16.88
C ASP A 132 -10.83 22.26 -17.15
N PHE A 133 -10.28 21.21 -16.53
CA PHE A 133 -8.89 20.80 -16.71
C PHE A 133 -8.64 19.99 -17.98
N THR A 134 -9.67 19.54 -18.71
CA THR A 134 -9.52 18.80 -19.97
C THR A 134 -8.58 19.49 -20.98
N PRO A 135 -8.79 20.78 -21.33
CA PRO A 135 -7.86 21.49 -22.22
C PRO A 135 -6.46 21.67 -21.62
N ILE A 136 -6.34 21.72 -20.28
CA ILE A 136 -5.05 21.83 -19.60
C ILE A 136 -4.29 20.52 -19.76
N TYR A 137 -4.89 19.38 -19.41
CA TYR A 137 -4.27 18.06 -19.59
C TYR A 137 -3.82 17.83 -21.04
N ALA A 138 -4.64 18.20 -22.01
CA ALA A 138 -4.28 18.12 -23.43
C ALA A 138 -3.05 18.98 -23.77
N ALA A 139 -2.97 20.21 -23.25
CA ALA A 139 -1.82 21.08 -23.46
C ALA A 139 -0.55 20.59 -22.75
N LEU A 140 -0.68 19.90 -21.62
CA LEU A 140 0.42 19.37 -20.84
C LEU A 140 1.01 18.07 -21.42
N ALA A 141 0.21 17.27 -22.13
CA ALA A 141 0.64 15.99 -22.70
C ALA A 141 1.84 16.10 -23.64
N ASP A 142 1.98 17.23 -24.34
CA ASP A 142 3.08 17.50 -25.27
C ASP A 142 4.28 18.22 -24.61
N GLN A 143 4.23 18.49 -23.30
CA GLN A 143 5.24 19.25 -22.59
C GLN A 143 6.12 18.36 -21.70
N ALA A 144 7.41 18.68 -21.62
CA ALA A 144 8.33 17.96 -20.75
C ALA A 144 7.98 18.15 -19.26
N HIS A 145 8.10 17.08 -18.49
CA HIS A 145 8.08 17.11 -17.03
C HIS A 145 9.33 17.79 -16.47
N LEU A 146 9.15 18.54 -15.40
CA LEU A 146 10.20 19.31 -14.73
C LEU A 146 10.72 18.52 -13.52
N PRO A 147 12.04 18.44 -13.30
CA PRO A 147 12.63 17.95 -12.05
C PRO A 147 12.13 18.73 -10.82
N ALA A 148 12.16 18.08 -9.67
CA ALA A 148 11.62 18.61 -8.41
C ALA A 148 12.35 19.86 -7.90
N GLY A 149 13.65 19.99 -8.23
CA GLY A 149 14.50 21.09 -7.79
C GLY A 149 14.67 22.21 -8.83
N ASP A 150 14.12 22.08 -10.02
CA ASP A 150 14.34 23.04 -11.09
C ASP A 150 13.55 24.33 -10.86
N VAL A 151 14.17 25.48 -11.12
CA VAL A 151 13.54 26.81 -11.15
C VAL A 151 13.48 27.27 -12.61
N GLN A 152 12.30 27.68 -13.07
CA GLN A 152 12.06 28.16 -14.43
C GLN A 152 12.18 29.68 -14.52
N ALA A 153 12.36 30.21 -15.73
CA ALA A 153 12.55 31.65 -15.94
C ALA A 153 11.27 32.46 -15.63
N GLU A 154 10.12 31.84 -15.84
CA GLU A 154 8.78 32.39 -15.60
C GLU A 154 8.30 32.25 -14.15
N ASP A 155 9.04 31.53 -13.29
CA ASP A 155 8.66 31.30 -11.91
C ASP A 155 8.68 32.61 -11.09
N ARG A 156 7.63 32.87 -10.31
CA ARG A 156 7.67 33.90 -9.25
C ARG A 156 8.49 33.35 -8.09
N VAL A 157 9.78 33.66 -8.05
CA VAL A 157 10.70 33.11 -7.04
C VAL A 157 10.69 33.95 -5.76
N PHE A 158 10.28 33.37 -4.65
CA PHE A 158 10.47 33.92 -3.30
C PHE A 158 11.87 33.58 -2.76
N GLN A 159 12.34 32.36 -3.05
CA GLN A 159 13.69 31.90 -2.76
C GLN A 159 14.15 30.93 -3.84
N ALA A 160 15.32 31.20 -4.42
CA ALA A 160 16.09 30.20 -5.16
C ALA A 160 16.97 29.47 -4.15
N GLY A 161 16.71 28.19 -3.95
CA GLY A 161 17.37 27.39 -2.92
C GLY A 161 18.84 27.11 -3.24
N THR A 162 19.66 26.90 -2.21
CA THR A 162 21.07 26.50 -2.39
C THR A 162 21.23 25.07 -2.88
N GLY A 163 20.19 24.23 -2.72
CA GLY A 163 20.25 22.80 -3.03
C GLY A 163 21.06 21.97 -2.03
N GLU A 164 21.49 22.56 -0.92
CA GLU A 164 22.32 21.87 0.07
C GLU A 164 21.58 20.67 0.68
N GLY A 165 22.22 19.49 0.64
CA GLY A 165 21.67 18.26 1.20
C GLY A 165 20.61 17.57 0.32
N TRP A 166 20.37 18.04 -0.90
CA TRP A 166 19.48 17.35 -1.84
C TRP A 166 20.06 16.01 -2.28
N ALA A 167 19.22 14.98 -2.30
CA ALA A 167 19.61 13.69 -2.84
C ALA A 167 19.79 13.75 -4.37
N ASP A 168 20.88 13.13 -4.84
CA ASP A 168 21.27 13.02 -6.26
C ASP A 168 20.44 11.99 -7.06
N GLY A 169 19.48 11.30 -6.43
CA GLY A 169 18.63 10.29 -7.06
C GLY A 169 17.45 10.88 -7.85
N GLY A 170 16.87 10.09 -8.76
CA GLY A 170 15.76 10.50 -9.62
C GLY A 170 14.46 10.81 -8.86
N ASP A 171 13.70 11.80 -9.33
CA ASP A 171 12.43 12.22 -8.73
C ASP A 171 11.29 11.22 -9.03
N VAL A 172 10.44 10.94 -8.03
CA VAL A 172 9.39 9.90 -8.04
C VAL A 172 8.00 10.54 -7.93
N GLY A 173 7.08 10.27 -8.87
CA GLY A 173 5.71 10.82 -8.85
C GLY A 173 4.68 9.97 -8.10
N LEU A 174 3.56 10.57 -7.70
CA LEU A 174 2.49 9.99 -6.83
C LEU A 174 1.77 8.82 -7.44
N VAL A 175 1.98 8.53 -8.71
CA VAL A 175 1.39 7.38 -9.38
C VAL A 175 1.88 6.07 -8.79
N GLN A 176 3.00 6.02 -8.06
CA GLN A 176 3.29 4.82 -7.26
C GLN A 176 2.35 4.66 -6.06
N ALA A 177 1.90 5.74 -5.40
CA ALA A 177 0.99 5.67 -4.24
C ALA A 177 -0.51 5.71 -4.61
N PHE A 178 -0.90 6.49 -5.62
CA PHE A 178 -2.27 6.51 -6.17
C PHE A 178 -2.51 5.40 -7.20
N GLY A 179 -1.47 4.90 -7.86
CA GLY A 179 -1.57 3.65 -8.61
C GLY A 179 -1.84 2.48 -7.67
N ILE A 180 -1.29 2.51 -6.45
CA ILE A 180 -1.69 1.59 -5.37
C ILE A 180 -3.14 1.85 -4.95
N LEU A 181 -3.59 3.09 -4.69
CA LEU A 181 -4.99 3.36 -4.28
C LEU A 181 -6.04 3.05 -5.39
N GLN A 182 -5.70 3.27 -6.66
CA GLN A 182 -6.56 2.96 -7.80
C GLN A 182 -6.51 1.47 -8.13
N ALA A 183 -5.34 0.82 -8.10
CA ALA A 183 -5.25 -0.65 -8.14
C ALA A 183 -5.98 -1.27 -6.93
N MET A 184 -5.96 -0.65 -5.76
CA MET A 184 -6.73 -1.07 -4.59
C MET A 184 -8.22 -1.01 -4.85
N THR A 185 -8.71 0.03 -5.52
CA THR A 185 -10.13 0.18 -5.83
C THR A 185 -10.55 -0.74 -6.99
N ASP A 186 -9.73 -0.85 -8.04
CA ASP A 186 -9.99 -1.65 -9.24
C ASP A 186 -9.85 -3.15 -8.97
N VAL A 187 -8.74 -3.61 -8.36
CA VAL A 187 -8.52 -5.03 -8.00
C VAL A 187 -9.71 -5.53 -7.20
N PHE A 188 -10.09 -4.85 -6.11
CA PHE A 188 -11.18 -5.36 -5.29
C PHE A 188 -12.59 -5.13 -5.86
N THR A 189 -12.78 -4.16 -6.76
CA THR A 189 -14.07 -4.04 -7.48
C THR A 189 -14.30 -5.23 -8.39
N ASP A 190 -13.24 -5.69 -9.06
CA ASP A 190 -13.23 -6.85 -9.94
C ASP A 190 -13.43 -8.19 -9.19
N LEU A 191 -13.11 -8.21 -7.89
CA LEU A 191 -13.30 -9.38 -7.02
C LEU A 191 -14.66 -9.43 -6.30
N ARG A 192 -15.58 -8.50 -6.56
CA ARG A 192 -16.88 -8.52 -5.89
C ARG A 192 -17.66 -9.76 -6.29
N VAL A 193 -18.29 -10.39 -5.30
CA VAL A 193 -19.16 -11.56 -5.53
C VAL A 193 -20.35 -11.13 -6.37
N THR A 194 -20.63 -11.86 -7.45
CA THR A 194 -21.83 -11.66 -8.29
C THR A 194 -22.84 -12.78 -8.13
N ASP A 195 -22.38 -13.99 -7.83
CA ASP A 195 -23.24 -15.15 -7.61
C ASP A 195 -22.62 -16.13 -6.62
N VAL A 196 -23.47 -16.89 -5.94
CA VAL A 196 -23.07 -17.92 -4.97
C VAL A 196 -23.87 -19.18 -5.23
N ALA A 197 -23.14 -20.25 -5.54
CA ALA A 197 -23.67 -21.59 -5.79
C ALA A 197 -23.05 -22.61 -4.83
N PHE A 198 -23.55 -23.83 -4.87
CA PHE A 198 -23.11 -24.91 -3.99
C PHE A 198 -23.02 -26.23 -4.76
N ASN A 199 -22.05 -27.06 -4.37
CA ASN A 199 -22.08 -28.50 -4.64
C ASN A 199 -21.92 -29.27 -3.31
N ASP A 200 -21.68 -30.57 -3.38
CA ASP A 200 -21.61 -31.42 -2.18
C ASP A 200 -20.44 -31.06 -1.25
N ASP A 201 -19.37 -30.46 -1.80
CA ASP A 201 -18.10 -30.24 -1.11
C ASP A 201 -17.76 -28.76 -0.90
N PHE A 202 -18.31 -27.86 -1.71
CA PHE A 202 -17.87 -26.46 -1.82
C PHE A 202 -19.02 -25.46 -1.91
N VAL A 203 -18.76 -24.28 -1.35
CA VAL A 203 -19.38 -23.02 -1.75
C VAL A 203 -18.63 -22.53 -2.98
N LEU A 204 -19.35 -22.22 -4.06
CA LEU A 204 -18.81 -21.74 -5.32
C LEU A 204 -19.17 -20.26 -5.47
N LEU A 205 -18.20 -19.41 -5.80
CA LEU A 205 -18.40 -17.98 -5.95
C LEU A 205 -18.01 -17.55 -7.37
N ALA A 206 -18.90 -16.85 -8.04
CA ALA A 206 -18.59 -16.12 -9.27
C ALA A 206 -18.27 -14.66 -8.91
N LEU A 207 -17.21 -14.10 -9.48
CA LEU A 207 -16.81 -12.72 -9.24
C LEU A 207 -17.01 -11.83 -10.46
N ALA A 208 -16.98 -10.51 -10.24
CA ALA A 208 -17.28 -9.50 -11.26
C ALA A 208 -16.36 -9.55 -12.49
N ASP A 209 -15.13 -10.01 -12.34
CA ASP A 209 -14.17 -10.18 -13.45
C ASP A 209 -14.33 -11.50 -14.23
N GLY A 210 -15.31 -12.31 -13.87
CA GLY A 210 -15.62 -13.59 -14.52
C GLY A 210 -14.90 -14.80 -13.92
N ARG A 211 -14.02 -14.62 -12.93
CA ARG A 211 -13.41 -15.76 -12.25
C ARG A 211 -14.41 -16.51 -11.38
N HIS A 212 -14.05 -17.76 -11.10
CA HIS A 212 -14.75 -18.61 -10.15
C HIS A 212 -13.77 -19.09 -9.09
N THR A 213 -14.11 -18.90 -7.83
CA THR A 213 -13.35 -19.43 -6.69
C THR A 213 -14.26 -20.27 -5.80
N ARG A 214 -13.69 -20.99 -4.84
CA ARG A 214 -14.46 -21.94 -4.02
C ARG A 214 -13.92 -22.06 -2.60
N GLN A 215 -14.83 -22.19 -1.64
CA GLN A 215 -14.50 -22.49 -0.25
C GLN A 215 -15.04 -23.87 0.16
N PRO A 216 -14.24 -24.74 0.80
CA PRO A 216 -14.73 -26.01 1.32
C PRO A 216 -15.88 -25.83 2.33
N LEU A 217 -16.98 -26.57 2.15
CA LEU A 217 -18.14 -26.53 3.05
C LEU A 217 -17.78 -26.99 4.47
N ARG A 218 -16.80 -27.89 4.62
CA ARG A 218 -16.32 -28.36 5.92
C ARG A 218 -15.79 -27.24 6.83
N TRP A 219 -15.43 -26.08 6.26
CA TRP A 219 -14.98 -24.92 7.04
C TRP A 219 -16.14 -24.10 7.61
N ALA A 220 -17.38 -24.34 7.14
CA ALA A 220 -18.59 -23.74 7.66
C ALA A 220 -19.64 -24.83 7.95
N PRO A 221 -19.54 -25.54 9.09
CA PRO A 221 -20.42 -26.68 9.41
C PRO A 221 -21.92 -26.35 9.30
N ALA A 222 -22.34 -25.16 9.74
CA ALA A 222 -23.75 -24.74 9.62
C ALA A 222 -24.22 -24.60 8.16
N LEU A 223 -23.35 -24.21 7.23
CA LEU A 223 -23.67 -24.20 5.79
C LEU A 223 -23.69 -25.61 5.21
N HIS A 224 -22.79 -26.47 5.68
CA HIS A 224 -22.74 -27.87 5.26
C HIS A 224 -24.04 -28.62 5.64
N GLU A 225 -24.61 -28.35 6.80
CA GLU A 225 -25.86 -28.96 7.27
C GLU A 225 -27.13 -28.30 6.71
N ALA A 226 -27.03 -27.07 6.19
CA ALA A 226 -28.17 -26.31 5.69
C ALA A 226 -28.77 -26.89 4.40
N ASP A 227 -30.10 -26.77 4.27
CA ASP A 227 -30.81 -27.13 3.04
C ASP A 227 -30.63 -26.07 1.92
N ALA A 228 -31.08 -26.39 0.71
CA ALA A 228 -30.96 -25.49 -0.44
C ALA A 228 -31.68 -24.14 -0.26
N THR A 229 -32.78 -24.10 0.49
CA THR A 229 -33.54 -22.87 0.75
C THR A 229 -32.75 -21.96 1.69
N GLN A 230 -32.16 -22.52 2.73
CA GLN A 230 -31.33 -21.80 3.70
C GLN A 230 -30.03 -21.30 3.06
N ARG A 231 -29.39 -22.13 2.23
CA ARG A 231 -28.17 -21.76 1.48
C ARG A 231 -28.40 -20.63 0.48
N ALA A 232 -29.61 -20.47 -0.04
CA ALA A 232 -29.95 -19.37 -0.95
C ALA A 232 -30.12 -18.01 -0.23
N GLN A 233 -30.17 -17.97 1.11
CA GLN A 233 -30.39 -16.74 1.90
C GLN A 233 -29.08 -16.08 2.32
N TRP A 234 -28.26 -15.72 1.33
CA TRP A 234 -26.99 -15.05 1.56
C TRP A 234 -27.10 -13.53 1.38
N VAL A 235 -26.16 -12.80 2.00
CA VAL A 235 -26.00 -11.34 1.86
C VAL A 235 -24.52 -10.98 1.70
N HIS A 236 -24.23 -9.94 0.93
CA HIS A 236 -22.87 -9.40 0.81
C HIS A 236 -22.42 -8.71 2.11
N THR A 237 -21.10 -8.70 2.32
CA THR A 237 -20.44 -7.71 3.18
C THR A 237 -20.52 -6.31 2.56
N ALA A 238 -20.25 -5.28 3.36
CA ALA A 238 -20.36 -3.89 2.90
C ALA A 238 -19.45 -3.56 1.70
N ASP A 239 -18.28 -4.22 1.61
CA ASP A 239 -17.32 -4.06 0.52
C ASP A 239 -17.59 -4.97 -0.69
N GLY A 240 -18.55 -5.91 -0.58
CA GLY A 240 -18.87 -6.88 -1.63
C GLY A 240 -17.86 -8.03 -1.79
N LEU A 241 -16.85 -8.09 -0.91
CA LEU A 241 -15.75 -9.06 -0.96
C LEU A 241 -15.98 -10.30 -0.07
N GLY A 242 -17.14 -10.39 0.56
CA GLY A 242 -17.50 -11.50 1.43
C GLY A 242 -18.98 -11.78 1.41
N VAL A 243 -19.33 -12.96 1.93
CA VAL A 243 -20.71 -13.46 1.95
C VAL A 243 -21.06 -13.96 3.36
N ASN A 244 -22.25 -13.58 3.83
CA ASN A 244 -22.83 -14.00 5.09
C ASN A 244 -24.16 -14.73 4.87
N TRP A 245 -24.53 -15.59 5.83
CA TRP A 245 -25.84 -16.23 5.92
C TRP A 245 -26.48 -15.92 7.28
N PRO A 246 -27.07 -14.72 7.46
CA PRO A 246 -27.53 -14.25 8.77
C PRO A 246 -28.61 -15.13 9.42
N ALA A 247 -29.34 -15.91 8.61
CA ALA A 247 -30.34 -16.86 9.09
C ALA A 247 -29.73 -18.13 9.72
N LEU A 248 -28.46 -18.43 9.43
CA LEU A 248 -27.74 -19.62 9.91
C LEU A 248 -26.65 -19.27 10.93
N LEU A 249 -25.98 -18.14 10.72
CA LEU A 249 -24.78 -17.74 11.46
C LEU A 249 -24.83 -16.24 11.75
N PRO A 250 -24.26 -15.77 12.88
CA PRO A 250 -24.03 -14.34 13.09
C PRO A 250 -23.25 -13.74 11.92
N ALA A 251 -23.71 -12.59 11.41
CA ALA A 251 -23.01 -11.91 10.34
C ALA A 251 -21.63 -11.45 10.81
N GLN A 252 -20.61 -11.75 10.01
CA GLN A 252 -19.24 -11.33 10.24
C GLN A 252 -18.91 -10.14 9.34
N GLU A 253 -18.10 -9.20 9.84
CA GLU A 253 -17.72 -8.00 9.09
C GLU A 253 -17.08 -8.33 7.73
N ARG A 254 -16.20 -9.33 7.72
CA ARG A 254 -15.52 -9.82 6.50
C ARG A 254 -16.27 -10.94 5.77
N GLY A 255 -17.35 -11.45 6.35
CA GLY A 255 -18.11 -12.58 5.79
C GLY A 255 -17.71 -13.92 6.38
N VAL A 256 -18.61 -14.89 6.27
CA VAL A 256 -18.34 -16.33 6.54
C VAL A 256 -17.48 -16.93 5.43
N VAL A 257 -17.62 -16.40 4.21
CA VAL A 257 -16.72 -16.64 3.08
C VAL A 257 -16.05 -15.31 2.75
N VAL A 258 -14.72 -15.31 2.66
CA VAL A 258 -13.88 -14.12 2.45
C VAL A 258 -13.13 -14.26 1.13
N VAL A 259 -13.57 -13.56 0.08
CA VAL A 259 -13.06 -13.72 -1.29
C VAL A 259 -11.57 -13.42 -1.42
N PRO A 260 -11.01 -12.34 -0.83
CA PRO A 260 -9.58 -12.06 -0.92
C PRO A 260 -8.71 -13.26 -0.48
N ASN A 261 -9.12 -13.99 0.56
CA ASN A 261 -8.38 -15.17 1.01
C ASN A 261 -8.41 -16.28 -0.05
N GLN A 262 -9.59 -16.57 -0.62
CA GLN A 262 -9.71 -17.63 -1.62
C GLN A 262 -8.92 -17.33 -2.89
N VAL A 263 -8.97 -16.08 -3.35
CA VAL A 263 -8.21 -15.63 -4.52
C VAL A 263 -6.71 -15.64 -4.25
N TRP A 264 -6.29 -15.29 -3.03
CA TRP A 264 -4.89 -15.34 -2.64
C TRP A 264 -4.38 -16.78 -2.54
N ASP A 265 -5.20 -17.70 -2.00
CA ASP A 265 -4.91 -19.13 -2.01
C ASP A 265 -4.76 -19.66 -3.46
N ASP A 266 -5.66 -19.27 -4.38
CA ASP A 266 -5.56 -19.61 -5.80
C ASP A 266 -4.23 -19.11 -6.42
N ARG A 267 -3.75 -17.93 -6.00
CA ARG A 267 -2.48 -17.36 -6.42
C ARG A 267 -1.29 -18.18 -5.93
N TYR A 268 -1.32 -18.63 -4.68
CA TYR A 268 -0.30 -19.55 -4.14
C TYR A 268 -0.32 -20.91 -4.84
N GLU A 269 -1.49 -21.49 -5.07
CA GLU A 269 -1.63 -22.77 -5.77
C GLU A 269 -1.02 -22.71 -7.18
N ALA A 270 -1.23 -21.61 -7.90
CA ALA A 270 -0.63 -21.41 -9.21
C ALA A 270 0.90 -21.34 -9.17
N ALA A 271 1.49 -20.61 -8.21
CA ALA A 271 2.93 -20.54 -8.03
C ALA A 271 3.54 -21.91 -7.66
N LEU A 272 2.87 -22.67 -6.79
CA LEU A 272 3.28 -24.03 -6.42
C LEU A 272 3.15 -25.02 -7.60
N ALA A 273 2.12 -24.88 -8.43
CA ALA A 273 2.00 -25.69 -9.65
C ALA A 273 3.14 -25.40 -10.63
N ARG A 274 3.55 -24.13 -10.78
CA ARG A 274 4.74 -23.76 -11.56
C ARG A 274 6.00 -24.35 -10.95
N LEU A 275 6.18 -24.29 -9.63
CA LEU A 275 7.30 -24.92 -8.92
C LEU A 275 7.38 -26.42 -9.19
N GLN A 276 6.25 -27.12 -9.09
CA GLN A 276 6.17 -28.55 -9.38
C GLN A 276 6.56 -28.84 -10.84
N SER A 277 6.10 -28.03 -11.80
CA SER A 277 6.47 -28.16 -13.22
C SER A 277 7.97 -27.98 -13.48
N ARG A 278 8.68 -27.30 -12.58
CA ARG A 278 10.15 -27.12 -12.59
C ARG A 278 10.88 -28.11 -11.70
N ALA A 279 10.25 -29.25 -11.38
CA ALA A 279 10.80 -30.29 -10.52
C ALA A 279 11.25 -29.76 -9.14
N TRP A 280 10.45 -28.86 -8.56
CA TRP A 280 10.66 -28.27 -7.24
C TRP A 280 11.90 -27.37 -7.11
N LYS A 281 12.44 -26.90 -8.23
CA LYS A 281 13.57 -25.96 -8.26
C LYS A 281 13.08 -24.52 -8.17
N LEU A 282 13.31 -23.88 -7.02
CA LEU A 282 12.89 -22.51 -6.76
C LEU A 282 13.59 -21.51 -7.68
N ASP A 283 14.90 -21.67 -7.88
CA ASP A 283 15.75 -20.84 -8.74
C ASP A 283 15.40 -20.92 -10.24
N ALA A 284 14.56 -21.88 -10.65
CA ALA A 284 14.06 -22.03 -12.01
C ALA A 284 12.75 -21.26 -12.26
N LEU A 285 12.21 -20.57 -11.25
CA LEU A 285 10.99 -19.75 -11.34
C LEU A 285 11.30 -18.28 -11.60
N SER A 286 10.27 -17.52 -11.98
CA SER A 286 10.33 -16.06 -12.03
C SER A 286 10.58 -15.49 -10.62
N ASP A 287 11.14 -14.28 -10.53
CA ASP A 287 11.36 -13.64 -9.21
C ASP A 287 10.05 -13.48 -8.43
N GLU A 288 8.94 -13.19 -9.12
CA GLU A 288 7.60 -13.10 -8.56
C GLU A 288 7.13 -14.44 -7.97
N ASP A 289 7.23 -15.54 -8.74
CA ASP A 289 6.83 -16.87 -8.27
C ASP A 289 7.74 -17.36 -7.13
N GLN A 290 9.02 -16.99 -7.12
CA GLN A 290 9.93 -17.30 -6.00
C GLN A 290 9.46 -16.64 -4.70
N GLN A 291 9.04 -15.38 -4.77
CA GLN A 291 8.47 -14.64 -3.65
C GLN A 291 7.14 -15.24 -3.17
N LEU A 292 6.23 -15.57 -4.09
CA LEU A 292 4.96 -16.23 -3.76
C LEU A 292 5.15 -17.58 -3.07
N VAL A 293 6.08 -18.41 -3.57
CA VAL A 293 6.41 -19.69 -2.93
C VAL A 293 7.03 -19.49 -1.54
N ALA A 294 7.89 -18.49 -1.37
CA ALA A 294 8.51 -18.19 -0.07
C ALA A 294 7.48 -17.73 0.96
N LEU A 295 6.54 -16.85 0.58
CA LEU A 295 5.43 -16.43 1.42
C LEU A 295 4.53 -17.61 1.82
N TRP A 296 4.15 -18.46 0.85
CA TRP A 296 3.34 -19.64 1.16
C TRP A 296 4.04 -20.58 2.15
N ARG A 297 5.35 -20.84 1.96
CA ARG A 297 6.14 -21.68 2.88
C ARG A 297 6.21 -21.09 4.28
N MET A 298 6.41 -19.78 4.38
CA MET A 298 6.40 -19.04 5.63
C MET A 298 5.05 -19.20 6.33
N GLU A 299 3.95 -18.86 5.65
CA GLU A 299 2.63 -18.97 6.25
C GLU A 299 2.28 -20.41 6.63
N ALA A 300 2.61 -21.40 5.80
CA ALA A 300 2.31 -22.79 6.06
C ALA A 300 3.08 -23.35 7.26
N ASP A 301 4.38 -23.11 7.36
CA ASP A 301 5.20 -23.69 8.41
C ASP A 301 5.13 -22.93 9.73
N ILE A 302 5.06 -21.60 9.70
CA ILE A 302 4.91 -20.82 10.94
C ILE A 302 3.57 -21.16 11.60
N ASN A 303 2.47 -21.24 10.84
CA ASN A 303 1.17 -21.63 11.40
C ASN A 303 1.10 -23.10 11.87
N ASN A 304 2.07 -23.94 11.52
CA ASN A 304 2.07 -25.38 11.85
C ASN A 304 3.05 -25.74 12.99
N GLY A 305 4.21 -25.08 13.05
CA GLY A 305 5.22 -25.35 14.07
C GLY A 305 6.24 -24.23 14.27
N GLY A 306 5.83 -22.99 14.00
CA GLY A 306 6.64 -21.81 14.29
C GLY A 306 7.76 -21.51 13.29
N PHE A 307 8.52 -20.47 13.61
CA PHE A 307 9.60 -19.96 12.77
C PHE A 307 10.74 -20.96 12.59
N MET A 308 11.09 -21.71 13.63
CA MET A 308 12.13 -22.72 13.51
C MET A 308 11.77 -23.83 12.52
N GLN A 309 10.50 -24.23 12.45
CA GLN A 309 10.07 -25.18 11.43
C GLN A 309 10.25 -24.61 10.01
N PHE A 310 9.82 -23.37 9.79
CA PHE A 310 9.98 -22.68 8.51
C PHE A 310 11.47 -22.59 8.11
N LEU A 311 12.32 -22.14 9.01
CA LEU A 311 13.74 -21.98 8.73
C LEU A 311 14.43 -23.33 8.49
N CYS A 312 14.16 -24.35 9.31
CA CYS A 312 14.79 -25.66 9.16
C CYS A 312 14.38 -26.37 7.86
N ASN A 313 13.13 -26.19 7.41
CA ASN A 313 12.63 -26.81 6.18
C ASN A 313 13.17 -26.12 4.92
N TRP A 314 13.33 -24.80 4.93
CA TRP A 314 13.55 -24.02 3.71
C TRP A 314 14.82 -23.15 3.68
N GLY A 315 15.49 -23.01 4.82
CA GLY A 315 16.73 -22.27 5.00
C GLY A 315 16.58 -20.75 4.91
N ASP A 316 17.67 -20.07 5.30
CA ASP A 316 17.76 -18.61 5.27
C ASP A 316 17.47 -17.99 3.89
N PRO A 317 17.93 -18.55 2.74
CA PRO A 317 17.61 -17.96 1.44
C PRO A 317 16.11 -17.84 1.16
N THR A 318 15.29 -18.79 1.64
CA THR A 318 13.83 -18.70 1.53
C THR A 318 13.26 -17.67 2.51
N CYS A 319 13.82 -17.57 3.72
CA CYS A 319 13.46 -16.53 4.69
C CYS A 319 13.70 -15.12 4.14
N GLN A 320 14.84 -14.90 3.48
CA GLN A 320 15.18 -13.62 2.85
C GLN A 320 14.22 -13.27 1.69
N LEU A 321 13.78 -14.27 0.92
CA LEU A 321 12.76 -14.06 -0.12
C LEU A 321 11.40 -13.68 0.50
N ALA A 322 11.00 -14.31 1.61
CA ALA A 322 9.77 -13.97 2.32
C ALA A 322 9.83 -12.54 2.90
N LEU A 323 10.95 -12.15 3.52
CA LEU A 323 11.19 -10.78 3.99
C LEU A 323 11.07 -9.76 2.85
N ARG A 324 11.76 -10.00 1.73
CA ARG A 324 11.63 -9.14 0.54
C ARG A 324 10.19 -9.01 0.06
N ALA A 325 9.44 -10.11 0.03
CA ALA A 325 8.07 -10.12 -0.43
C ALA A 325 7.14 -9.34 0.51
N LEU A 326 7.26 -9.55 1.82
CA LEU A 326 6.52 -8.78 2.83
C LEU A 326 6.82 -7.28 2.75
N GLN A 327 8.10 -6.92 2.56
CA GLN A 327 8.50 -5.53 2.35
C GLN A 327 7.88 -4.94 1.07
N ALA A 328 7.92 -5.68 -0.04
CA ALA A 328 7.37 -5.23 -1.32
C ALA A 328 5.84 -5.07 -1.29
N MET A 329 5.15 -5.91 -0.52
CA MET A 329 3.71 -5.84 -0.28
C MET A 329 3.28 -4.73 0.69
N GLY A 330 4.22 -4.12 1.42
CA GLY A 330 3.89 -3.18 2.50
C GLY A 330 3.35 -3.85 3.77
N ALA A 331 3.63 -5.15 3.98
CA ALA A 331 3.28 -5.87 5.22
C ALA A 331 4.31 -5.56 6.32
N THR A 332 4.33 -4.31 6.78
CA THR A 332 5.37 -3.74 7.65
C THR A 332 5.45 -4.42 9.01
N GLN A 333 4.31 -4.78 9.61
CA GLN A 333 4.27 -5.41 10.93
C GLN A 333 4.72 -6.87 10.83
N THR A 334 4.17 -7.62 9.86
CA THR A 334 4.58 -9.01 9.63
C THR A 334 6.05 -9.09 9.22
N HIS A 335 6.54 -8.17 8.41
CA HIS A 335 7.97 -8.05 8.07
C HIS A 335 8.82 -7.83 9.32
N THR A 336 8.44 -6.88 10.18
CA THR A 336 9.17 -6.57 11.42
C THR A 336 9.24 -7.78 12.35
N ILE A 337 8.14 -8.52 12.47
CA ILE A 337 8.05 -9.74 13.26
C ILE A 337 9.00 -10.82 12.70
N LEU A 338 8.92 -11.13 11.40
CA LEU A 338 9.79 -12.12 10.77
C LEU A 338 11.29 -11.72 10.83
N ALA A 339 11.58 -10.43 10.62
CA ALA A 339 12.94 -9.89 10.69
C ALA A 339 13.47 -9.97 12.13
N GLY A 340 12.62 -9.72 13.13
CA GLY A 340 12.94 -9.89 14.54
C GLY A 340 13.33 -11.33 14.87
N MET A 341 12.50 -12.30 14.45
CA MET A 341 12.80 -13.73 14.64
C MET A 341 14.11 -14.13 13.97
N ARG A 342 14.35 -13.69 12.72
CA ARG A 342 15.61 -13.97 12.02
C ARG A 342 16.81 -13.28 12.68
N GLY A 343 16.66 -12.06 13.17
CA GLY A 343 17.73 -11.29 13.81
C GLY A 343 18.25 -11.91 15.11
N LEU A 344 17.41 -12.67 15.82
CA LEU A 344 17.86 -13.47 16.98
C LEU A 344 18.94 -14.50 16.62
N LEU A 345 19.02 -14.88 15.34
CA LEU A 345 19.96 -15.88 14.84
C LEU A 345 21.27 -15.26 14.32
N ASP A 346 21.35 -13.93 14.18
CA ASP A 346 22.52 -13.26 13.57
C ASP A 346 23.82 -13.58 14.31
N ARG A 347 23.77 -13.69 15.65
CA ARG A 347 24.96 -14.04 16.44
C ARG A 347 25.40 -15.50 16.29
N LEU A 348 24.51 -16.37 15.81
CA LEU A 348 24.71 -17.82 15.69
C LEU A 348 25.19 -18.21 14.30
N GLU A 349 25.12 -17.32 13.31
CA GLU A 349 25.43 -17.60 11.91
C GLU A 349 26.88 -18.06 11.68
N ASP A 350 27.82 -17.55 12.49
CA ASP A 350 29.24 -17.90 12.45
C ASP A 350 29.70 -18.76 13.64
N ASP A 351 28.77 -19.26 14.47
CA ASP A 351 29.14 -20.06 15.65
C ASP A 351 29.58 -21.48 15.22
N PRO A 352 30.84 -21.88 15.48
CA PRO A 352 31.36 -23.18 15.06
C PRO A 352 30.68 -24.37 15.75
N ALA A 353 29.84 -24.14 16.77
CA ALA A 353 29.04 -25.17 17.42
C ALA A 353 27.72 -25.48 16.67
N ILE A 354 27.34 -24.67 15.67
CA ILE A 354 26.16 -24.89 14.85
C ILE A 354 26.56 -25.69 13.61
N GLU A 355 26.18 -26.96 13.56
CA GLU A 355 26.47 -27.83 12.42
C GLU A 355 25.29 -27.88 11.44
N GLU A 356 24.06 -27.83 11.96
CA GLU A 356 22.81 -27.82 11.20
C GLU A 356 21.81 -26.77 11.73
N LEU A 357 20.83 -26.37 10.91
CA LEU A 357 19.80 -25.39 11.30
C LEU A 357 18.99 -25.84 12.54
N THR A 358 18.88 -27.15 12.76
CA THR A 358 18.18 -27.71 13.92
C THR A 358 18.91 -27.46 15.24
N ASP A 359 20.20 -27.12 15.22
CA ASP A 359 20.98 -26.82 16.42
C ASP A 359 20.71 -25.41 16.97
N LEU A 360 20.20 -24.51 16.12
CA LEU A 360 20.03 -23.09 16.41
C LEU A 360 19.20 -22.86 17.68
N TYR A 361 18.04 -23.52 17.80
CA TYR A 361 17.16 -23.32 18.96
C TYR A 361 17.84 -23.72 20.28
N GLY A 362 18.61 -24.81 20.27
CA GLY A 362 19.35 -25.26 21.46
C GLY A 362 20.52 -24.37 21.84
N ALA A 363 21.05 -23.58 20.89
CA ALA A 363 22.13 -22.64 21.10
C ALA A 363 21.66 -21.22 21.51
N MET A 364 20.36 -20.96 21.42
CA MET A 364 19.74 -19.75 21.95
C MET A 364 19.76 -19.77 23.48
N SER A 365 19.96 -18.60 24.08
CA SER A 365 19.74 -18.40 25.52
C SER A 365 18.26 -18.45 25.87
N GLU A 366 17.93 -18.63 27.14
CA GLU A 366 16.53 -18.62 27.62
C GLU A 366 15.81 -17.31 27.23
N ASP A 367 16.49 -16.16 27.34
CA ASP A 367 15.94 -14.84 26.97
C ASP A 367 15.63 -14.75 25.46
N GLU A 368 16.48 -15.34 24.61
CA GLU A 368 16.28 -15.36 23.16
C GLU A 368 15.15 -16.31 22.75
N GLN A 369 15.04 -17.48 23.40
CA GLN A 369 13.91 -18.39 23.18
C GLN A 369 12.59 -17.72 23.57
N GLN A 370 12.57 -17.01 24.70
CA GLN A 370 11.40 -16.24 25.11
C GLN A 370 11.07 -15.09 24.15
N ALA A 371 12.08 -14.42 23.60
CA ALA A 371 11.87 -13.39 22.58
C ALA A 371 11.31 -13.97 21.27
N LEU A 372 11.78 -15.15 20.86
CA LEU A 372 11.26 -15.86 19.70
C LEU A 372 9.78 -16.21 19.88
N GLU A 373 9.41 -16.78 21.04
CA GLU A 373 8.01 -17.07 21.39
C GLU A 373 7.14 -15.81 21.34
N ALA A 374 7.64 -14.68 21.84
CA ALA A 374 6.90 -13.41 21.80
C ALA A 374 6.64 -12.93 20.35
N PHE A 375 7.62 -13.07 19.45
CA PHE A 375 7.41 -12.75 18.04
C PHE A 375 6.43 -13.70 17.36
N GLU A 376 6.46 -14.99 17.70
CA GLU A 376 5.48 -15.95 17.19
C GLU A 376 4.06 -15.62 17.66
N ASP A 377 3.90 -15.26 18.94
CA ASP A 377 2.62 -14.78 19.48
C ASP A 377 2.11 -13.54 18.71
N ASP A 378 2.98 -12.56 18.47
CA ASP A 378 2.65 -11.38 17.66
C ASP A 378 2.27 -11.75 16.22
N TYR A 379 2.93 -12.75 15.62
CA TYR A 379 2.57 -13.28 14.31
C TYR A 379 1.17 -13.90 14.31
N TYR A 380 0.84 -14.71 15.31
CA TYR A 380 -0.45 -15.42 15.40
C TYR A 380 -1.65 -14.49 15.65
N VAL A 381 -1.42 -13.27 16.16
CA VAL A 381 -2.44 -12.22 16.24
C VAL A 381 -2.90 -11.74 14.85
N ARG A 382 -2.13 -12.03 13.79
CA ARG A 382 -2.39 -11.62 12.40
C ARG A 382 -2.54 -10.10 12.30
N PRO A 383 -1.45 -9.34 12.53
CA PRO A 383 -1.49 -7.88 12.62
C PRO A 383 -1.91 -7.20 11.31
N GLU A 384 -1.78 -7.90 10.17
CA GLU A 384 -2.08 -7.40 8.84
C GLU A 384 -2.85 -8.43 8.01
N ASP A 385 -3.60 -7.95 7.01
CA ASP A 385 -4.32 -8.79 6.04
C ASP A 385 -3.41 -9.11 4.85
N LEU A 386 -2.58 -10.15 5.00
CA LEU A 386 -1.62 -10.54 3.97
C LEU A 386 -2.27 -10.90 2.63
N ALA A 387 -3.48 -11.47 2.64
CA ALA A 387 -4.19 -11.77 1.41
C ALA A 387 -4.55 -10.50 0.64
N ARG A 388 -5.09 -9.48 1.33
CA ARG A 388 -5.36 -8.19 0.69
C ARG A 388 -4.08 -7.52 0.22
N LEU A 389 -3.07 -7.40 1.07
CA LEU A 389 -1.78 -6.78 0.70
C LEU A 389 -1.11 -7.50 -0.47
N GLY A 390 -1.20 -8.84 -0.49
CA GLY A 390 -0.66 -9.68 -1.53
C GLY A 390 -1.35 -9.44 -2.87
N LEU A 391 -2.69 -9.39 -2.88
CA LEU A 391 -3.46 -9.10 -4.08
C LEU A 391 -3.24 -7.68 -4.62
N LEU A 392 -2.93 -6.72 -3.76
CA LEU A 392 -2.58 -5.36 -4.18
C LEU A 392 -1.24 -5.30 -4.88
N HIS A 393 -0.28 -6.09 -4.41
CA HIS A 393 1.07 -6.10 -4.96
C HIS A 393 1.22 -7.04 -6.17
N PHE A 394 0.85 -8.30 -6.00
CA PHE A 394 1.05 -9.37 -6.98
C PHE A 394 -0.13 -9.55 -7.93
N GLY A 395 -1.25 -8.89 -7.67
CA GLY A 395 -2.50 -9.15 -8.38
C GLY A 395 -3.04 -10.55 -8.15
N ALA A 396 -4.22 -10.77 -8.71
CA ALA A 396 -4.77 -12.10 -8.83
C ALA A 396 -4.05 -12.91 -9.91
N GLU A 397 -4.20 -14.23 -9.85
CA GLU A 397 -3.75 -15.11 -10.93
C GLU A 397 -4.51 -14.79 -12.24
N PRO A 398 -3.80 -14.55 -13.37
CA PRO A 398 -4.45 -14.25 -14.63
C PRO A 398 -5.40 -15.35 -15.10
N LEU A 399 -6.59 -14.97 -15.57
CA LEU A 399 -7.51 -15.90 -16.22
C LEU A 399 -6.85 -16.49 -17.48
N GLN A 400 -6.82 -17.81 -17.57
CA GLN A 400 -6.40 -18.50 -18.80
C GLN A 400 -7.50 -18.30 -19.85
N ILE A 401 -7.24 -17.45 -20.84
CA ILE A 401 -8.14 -17.17 -21.98
C ILE A 401 -8.17 -18.36 -22.94
#